data_AF-A0A6P0UP69-F1
#
_entry.id   AF-A0A6P0UP69-F1
#
_cell.length_a   1.000
_cell.length_b   1.000
_cell.length_c   1.000
_cell.angle_alpha   90.00
_cell.angle_beta   90.00
_cell.angle_gamma   90.00
#
_symmetry.space_group_name_H-M   'P 1'
#
loop_
_entity.id
_entity.type
_entity.pdbx_description
1 polymer ?
#
loop_
_entity_poly.entity_id
_entity_poly.type
_entity_poly.pdbx_seq_one_letter_code
_entity_poly.pdbx_strand_id
1 'polypeptide(L)'
;MRKTLFPLLGMFLILFSSCNFSEDLYINEDGSGKISLNFDGSALMKMGGGNLNETIDEEVLDSVISFRQLLAEKKDSIANLSPEEQERLKKLERFTMRMVVNQKTEEMKIDMYTDFKKVSELTDVFGALQNAGALNAKGEDAPENPLALGSDASEVEYSLQGNTFRRIGKVTNKELLQQAVDSLGPMESFFGTSTYTLNYHFPRPVKSVSQKGALLSQDRKTVTWKVPFLDYMKDPELLNIAVILED
;
A
#
# COMPACT_ATOMS: atom_id res chain seq x y z
N MET A 1 -22.84 43.53 37.42
CA MET A 1 -22.18 42.23 37.67
C MET A 1 -23.20 41.09 37.50
N ARG A 2 -23.10 40.31 36.41
CA ARG A 2 -23.46 38.88 36.39
C ARG A 2 -22.82 38.29 35.13
N LYS A 3 -21.73 37.56 35.35
CA LYS A 3 -20.94 36.90 34.32
C LYS A 3 -21.73 35.68 33.84
N THR A 4 -22.09 35.63 32.56
CA THR A 4 -22.61 34.44 31.91
C THR A 4 -21.44 33.51 31.61
N LEU A 5 -21.31 32.43 32.38
CA LEU A 5 -20.44 31.31 32.02
C LEU A 5 -21.10 30.53 30.87
N PHE A 6 -20.51 30.62 29.68
CA PHE A 6 -20.71 29.64 28.61
C PHE A 6 -19.64 28.56 28.82
N PRO A 7 -19.99 27.29 29.12
CA PRO A 7 -19.01 26.22 29.03
C PRO A 7 -18.77 25.97 27.53
N LEU A 8 -17.60 26.40 27.07
CA LEU A 8 -17.04 26.01 25.78
C LEU A 8 -16.73 24.51 25.86
N LEU A 9 -17.71 23.69 25.50
CA LEU A 9 -17.54 22.25 25.27
C LEU A 9 -16.67 22.11 24.01
N GLY A 10 -15.35 22.23 24.20
CA GLY A 10 -14.35 21.91 23.20
C GLY A 10 -14.41 20.43 22.92
N MET A 11 -15.20 20.05 21.92
CA MET A 11 -15.19 18.74 21.31
C MET A 11 -13.81 18.55 20.67
N PHE A 12 -12.86 18.09 21.46
CA PHE A 12 -11.59 17.55 20.96
C PHE A 12 -11.95 16.23 20.29
N LEU A 13 -12.38 16.31 19.03
CA LEU A 13 -12.42 15.19 18.12
C LEU A 13 -10.98 14.72 17.96
N ILE A 14 -10.56 13.79 18.83
CA ILE A 14 -9.39 12.95 18.57
C ILE A 14 -9.81 12.12 17.36
N LEU A 15 -9.49 12.62 16.18
CA LEU A 15 -9.50 11.82 14.96
C LEU A 15 -8.37 10.81 15.14
N PHE A 16 -8.68 9.68 15.78
CA PHE A 16 -7.86 8.48 15.66
C PHE A 16 -7.96 8.04 14.21
N SER A 17 -7.14 8.65 13.35
CA SER A 17 -7.00 8.21 11.96
C SER A 17 -6.18 6.93 11.99
N SER A 18 -6.85 5.78 12.06
CA SER A 18 -6.26 4.47 11.77
C SER A 18 -5.94 4.38 10.28
N CYS A 19 -4.88 5.08 9.87
CA CYS A 19 -4.28 4.94 8.56
C CYS A 19 -3.16 3.92 8.68
N ASN A 20 -3.37 2.74 8.13
CA ASN A 20 -2.43 1.62 8.24
C ASN A 20 -1.84 1.27 6.88
N PHE A 21 -2.54 1.58 5.79
CA PHE A 21 -2.06 1.40 4.43
C PHE A 21 -2.26 2.69 3.63
N SER A 22 -1.22 3.16 2.94
CA SER A 22 -1.34 4.25 1.96
C SER A 22 -0.64 3.93 0.65
N GLU A 23 -1.24 4.45 -0.43
CA GLU A 23 -0.66 4.49 -1.76
C GLU A 23 -0.50 5.95 -2.16
N ASP A 24 0.75 6.42 -2.18
CA ASP A 24 1.10 7.79 -2.51
C ASP A 24 1.66 7.83 -3.94
N LEU A 25 0.92 8.44 -4.85
CA LEU A 25 1.27 8.54 -6.27
C LEU A 25 1.52 9.99 -6.65
N TYR A 26 2.70 10.29 -7.15
CA TYR A 26 3.07 11.60 -7.68
C TYR A 26 3.24 11.48 -9.19
N ILE A 27 2.47 12.26 -9.95
CA ILE A 27 2.56 12.32 -11.42
C ILE A 27 3.10 13.68 -11.82
N ASN A 28 4.14 13.68 -12.66
CA ASN A 28 4.75 14.87 -13.24
C ASN A 28 4.05 15.27 -14.56
N GLU A 29 4.33 16.48 -15.04
CA GLU A 29 3.74 16.98 -16.31
C GLU A 29 4.07 16.11 -17.52
N ASP A 30 5.23 15.46 -17.54
CA ASP A 30 5.67 14.56 -18.61
C ASP A 30 5.09 13.13 -18.51
N GLY A 31 4.27 12.86 -17.49
CA GLY A 31 3.67 11.54 -17.23
C GLY A 31 4.58 10.56 -16.49
N SER A 32 5.80 10.97 -16.14
CA SER A 32 6.66 10.26 -15.20
C SER A 32 6.22 10.49 -13.75
N GLY A 33 6.85 9.83 -12.80
CA GLY A 33 6.52 10.05 -11.41
C GLY A 33 7.12 9.05 -10.44
N LYS A 34 6.57 9.07 -9.23
CA LYS A 34 6.95 8.17 -8.13
C LYS A 34 5.69 7.60 -7.50
N ILE A 35 5.74 6.31 -7.18
CA ILE A 35 4.73 5.65 -6.35
C ILE A 35 5.38 5.15 -5.07
N SER A 36 4.67 5.26 -3.95
CA SER A 36 5.06 4.71 -2.66
C SER A 36 3.87 3.95 -2.05
N LEU A 37 4.15 2.79 -1.48
CA LEU A 37 3.23 1.95 -0.74
C LEU A 37 3.73 1.89 0.69
N ASN A 38 2.92 2.41 1.61
CA ASN A 38 3.31 2.53 3.00
C ASN A 38 2.41 1.64 3.85
N PHE A 39 3.02 0.96 4.82
CA PHE A 39 2.35 0.17 5.82
C PHE A 39 2.80 0.61 7.22
N ASP A 40 1.83 1.02 8.05
CA ASP A 40 2.03 1.31 9.47
C ASP A 40 1.49 0.14 10.31
N GLY A 41 2.42 -0.71 10.74
CA GLY A 41 2.18 -1.85 11.61
C GLY A 41 2.31 -1.53 13.10
N SER A 42 2.50 -0.27 13.48
CA SER A 42 2.75 0.11 14.89
C SER A 42 1.61 -0.30 15.83
N ALA A 43 0.37 -0.31 15.33
CA ALA A 43 -0.77 -0.81 16.09
C ALA A 43 -0.75 -2.34 16.28
N LEU A 44 -0.21 -3.13 15.34
CA LEU A 44 0.03 -4.57 15.53
C LEU A 44 1.04 -4.81 16.64
N MET A 45 2.14 -4.04 16.67
CA MET A 45 3.15 -4.14 17.72
C MET A 45 2.53 -3.97 19.11
N LYS A 46 1.65 -2.97 19.26
CA LYS A 46 0.92 -2.64 20.50
C LYS A 46 -0.09 -3.69 20.94
N MET A 47 -0.67 -4.43 20.00
CA MET A 47 -1.59 -5.52 20.30
C MET A 47 -0.86 -6.78 20.80
N GLY A 48 0.44 -6.67 21.07
CA GLY A 48 1.29 -7.75 21.53
C GLY A 48 1.70 -8.63 20.36
N GLY A 49 2.46 -8.05 19.41
CA GLY A 49 2.98 -8.67 18.18
C GLY A 49 3.86 -9.90 18.40
N GLY A 50 3.33 -10.90 19.12
CA GLY A 50 4.03 -12.00 19.77
C GLY A 50 4.72 -12.96 18.82
N ASN A 51 4.43 -12.87 17.51
CA ASN A 51 5.11 -13.65 16.48
C ASN A 51 6.09 -12.80 15.64
N LEU A 52 6.08 -11.46 15.74
CA LEU A 52 7.04 -10.59 15.04
C LEU A 52 8.38 -10.50 15.79
N ASN A 53 8.35 -10.63 17.11
CA ASN A 53 9.56 -10.63 17.96
C ASN A 53 10.48 -11.84 17.70
N GLU A 54 9.97 -12.93 17.12
CA GLU A 54 10.78 -14.11 16.77
C GLU A 54 11.55 -13.92 15.45
N THR A 55 11.18 -12.92 14.64
CA THR A 55 11.76 -12.69 13.31
C THR A 55 12.72 -11.50 13.26
N ILE A 56 12.65 -10.60 14.25
CA ILE A 56 13.43 -9.38 14.31
C ILE A 56 14.24 -9.39 15.61
N ASP A 57 15.46 -9.93 15.53
CA ASP A 57 16.39 -10.03 16.67
C ASP A 57 16.86 -8.66 17.17
N GLU A 58 16.74 -7.61 16.36
CA GLU A 58 17.19 -6.25 16.71
C GLU A 58 16.07 -5.44 17.38
N GLU A 59 16.38 -4.85 18.55
CA GLU A 59 15.47 -3.96 19.28
C GLU A 59 15.09 -2.70 18.46
N VAL A 60 15.99 -2.26 17.58
CA VAL A 60 15.83 -1.10 16.69
C VAL A 60 16.48 -1.41 15.35
N LEU A 61 15.70 -1.33 14.27
CA LEU A 61 16.11 -1.58 12.90
C LEU A 61 15.65 -0.41 12.02
N ASP A 62 16.57 0.24 11.30
CA ASP A 62 16.25 1.17 10.20
C ASP A 62 17.07 0.73 8.98
N SER A 63 16.41 0.01 8.09
CA SER A 63 17.05 -0.63 6.93
C SER A 63 16.47 -0.11 5.63
N VAL A 64 17.35 0.08 4.64
CA VAL A 64 16.99 0.36 3.25
C VAL A 64 17.46 -0.80 2.39
N ILE A 65 16.52 -1.49 1.76
CA ILE A 65 16.75 -2.66 0.92
C ILE A 65 16.50 -2.26 -0.53
N SER A 66 17.54 -2.32 -1.35
CA SER A 66 17.41 -2.21 -2.80
C SER A 66 17.15 -3.59 -3.39
N PHE A 67 15.99 -3.80 -4.03
CA PHE A 67 15.69 -5.09 -4.65
C PHE A 67 16.68 -5.43 -5.76
N ARG A 68 17.19 -4.44 -6.49
CA ARG A 68 18.28 -4.66 -7.45
C ARG A 68 19.52 -5.30 -6.81
N GLN A 69 19.93 -4.81 -5.63
CA GLN A 69 21.09 -5.36 -4.92
C GLN A 69 20.78 -6.75 -4.38
N LEU A 70 19.63 -6.92 -3.74
CA LEU A 70 19.17 -8.21 -3.20
C LEU A 70 19.10 -9.29 -4.29
N LEU A 71 18.53 -8.97 -5.46
CA LEU A 71 18.43 -9.91 -6.58
C LEU A 71 19.80 -10.21 -7.21
N ALA A 72 20.71 -9.24 -7.24
CA ALA A 72 22.08 -9.47 -7.70
C ALA A 72 22.85 -10.41 -6.77
N GLU A 73 22.66 -10.30 -5.45
CA GLU A 73 23.25 -11.20 -4.45
C GLU A 73 22.67 -12.61 -4.51
N LYS A 74 21.39 -12.75 -4.86
CA LYS A 74 20.69 -14.04 -4.99
C LYS A 74 20.69 -14.61 -6.41
N LYS A 75 21.52 -14.09 -7.32
CA LYS A 75 21.54 -14.44 -8.75
C LYS A 75 21.64 -15.95 -9.00
N ASP A 76 22.48 -16.66 -8.25
CA ASP A 76 22.68 -18.11 -8.44
C ASP A 76 21.43 -18.91 -8.05
N SER A 77 20.72 -18.50 -6.99
CA SER A 77 19.44 -19.09 -6.60
C SER A 77 18.35 -18.79 -7.62
N ILE A 78 18.30 -17.55 -8.13
CA ILE A 78 17.32 -17.10 -9.13
C ILE A 78 17.52 -17.83 -10.46
N ALA A 79 18.76 -18.16 -10.84
CA ALA A 79 19.07 -18.88 -12.08
C ALA A 79 18.42 -20.27 -12.15
N ASN A 80 18.05 -20.86 -11.01
CA ASN A 80 17.38 -22.16 -10.94
C ASN A 80 15.84 -22.06 -11.07
N LEU A 81 15.28 -20.85 -11.08
CA LEU A 81 13.84 -20.63 -11.23
C LEU A 81 13.40 -20.73 -12.69
N SER A 82 12.09 -20.91 -12.90
CA SER A 82 11.52 -20.87 -14.25
C SER A 82 11.74 -19.50 -14.92
N PRO A 83 11.80 -19.41 -16.26
CA PRO A 83 11.97 -18.14 -16.96
C PRO A 83 10.91 -17.10 -16.59
N GLU A 84 9.68 -17.56 -16.34
CA GLU A 84 8.57 -16.74 -15.91
C GLU A 84 8.82 -16.14 -14.51
N GLU A 85 9.26 -16.95 -13.54
CA GLU A 85 9.63 -16.48 -12.19
C GLU A 85 10.82 -15.52 -12.24
N GLN A 86 11.81 -15.77 -13.11
CA GLN A 86 12.94 -14.87 -13.29
C GLN A 86 12.52 -13.51 -13.86
N GLU A 87 11.63 -13.49 -14.86
CA GLU A 87 11.09 -12.26 -15.42
C GLU A 87 10.28 -11.46 -14.38
N ARG A 88 9.47 -12.16 -13.57
CA ARG A 88 8.72 -11.55 -12.47
C ARG A 88 9.66 -10.90 -11.45
N LEU A 89 10.69 -11.61 -11.00
CA LEU A 89 11.68 -11.06 -10.07
C LEU A 89 12.42 -9.85 -10.64
N LYS A 90 12.76 -9.90 -11.93
CA LYS A 90 13.42 -8.77 -12.61
C LYS A 90 12.58 -7.49 -12.58
N LYS A 91 11.25 -7.59 -12.63
CA LYS A 91 10.36 -6.41 -12.50
C LYS A 91 10.49 -5.71 -11.15
N LEU A 92 10.98 -6.40 -10.11
CA LEU A 92 11.18 -5.87 -8.76
C LEU A 92 12.48 -5.04 -8.62
N GLU A 93 13.43 -5.13 -9.56
CA GLU A 93 14.73 -4.46 -9.44
C GLU A 93 14.63 -2.94 -9.21
N ARG A 94 13.56 -2.31 -9.71
CA ARG A 94 13.33 -0.87 -9.58
C ARG A 94 12.84 -0.43 -8.19
N PHE A 95 12.42 -1.36 -7.34
CA PHE A 95 11.90 -1.03 -6.02
C PHE A 95 13.02 -0.84 -5.00
N THR A 96 12.74 0.10 -4.10
CA THR A 96 13.46 0.24 -2.83
C THR A 96 12.45 0.13 -1.71
N MET A 97 12.81 -0.62 -0.67
CA MET A 97 12.01 -0.75 0.55
C MET A 97 12.81 -0.14 1.70
N ARG A 98 12.16 0.69 2.50
CA ARG A 98 12.64 1.11 3.81
C ARG A 98 11.80 0.45 4.88
N MET A 99 12.45 -0.13 5.88
CA MET A 99 11.80 -0.75 7.02
C MET A 99 12.35 -0.12 8.29
N VAL A 100 11.46 0.43 9.11
CA VAL A 100 11.76 1.00 10.42
C VAL A 100 11.00 0.20 11.46
N VAL A 101 11.72 -0.41 12.39
CA VAL A 101 11.16 -1.15 13.52
C VAL A 101 11.85 -0.66 14.79
N ASN A 102 11.07 -0.32 15.80
CA ASN A 102 11.58 0.06 17.11
C ASN A 102 10.68 -0.56 18.17
N GLN A 103 11.19 -1.60 18.84
CA GLN A 103 10.42 -2.34 19.85
C GLN A 103 10.13 -1.48 21.09
N LYS A 104 11.01 -0.52 21.43
CA LYS A 104 10.83 0.35 22.61
C LYS A 104 9.74 1.38 22.42
N THR A 105 9.62 1.92 21.20
CA THR A 105 8.57 2.89 20.85
C THR A 105 7.36 2.25 20.18
N GLU A 106 7.38 0.92 20.03
CA GLU A 106 6.35 0.11 19.34
C GLU A 106 6.05 0.65 17.93
N GLU A 107 7.09 1.08 17.23
CA GLU A 107 6.98 1.61 15.86
C GLU A 107 7.33 0.52 14.86
N MET A 108 6.49 0.37 13.84
CA MET A 108 6.76 -0.48 12.68
C MET A 108 6.23 0.21 11.44
N LYS A 109 7.14 0.59 10.53
CA LYS A 109 6.82 1.25 9.27
C LYS A 109 7.56 0.58 8.13
N ILE A 110 6.84 0.29 7.07
CA ILE A 110 7.40 -0.24 5.82
C ILE A 110 6.99 0.70 4.71
N ASP A 111 7.97 1.28 4.02
CA ASP A 111 7.75 2.15 2.87
C ASP A 111 8.42 1.51 1.66
N MET A 112 7.65 1.12 0.67
CA MET A 112 8.17 0.58 -0.58
C MET A 112 7.85 1.51 -1.73
N TYR A 113 8.87 1.90 -2.50
CA TYR A 113 8.70 2.92 -3.54
C TYR A 113 9.52 2.62 -4.78
N THR A 114 9.06 3.17 -5.91
CA THR A 114 9.75 3.16 -7.19
C THR A 114 9.38 4.39 -7.99
N ASP A 115 10.30 4.83 -8.85
CA ASP A 115 10.01 5.79 -9.91
C ASP A 115 9.48 5.05 -11.15
N PHE A 116 8.71 5.76 -11.99
CA PHE A 116 8.20 5.28 -13.27
C PHE A 116 8.32 6.36 -14.34
N LYS A 117 8.47 5.94 -15.60
CA LYS A 117 8.53 6.88 -16.74
C LYS A 117 7.16 7.15 -17.35
N LYS A 118 6.26 6.18 -17.26
CA LYS A 118 4.88 6.27 -17.72
C LYS A 118 3.97 5.59 -16.72
N VAL A 119 2.81 6.20 -16.45
CA VAL A 119 1.79 5.66 -15.53
C VAL A 119 1.40 4.21 -15.85
N SER A 120 1.37 3.82 -17.13
CA SER A 120 1.04 2.44 -17.54
C SER A 120 2.04 1.39 -17.04
N GLU A 121 3.26 1.78 -16.68
CA GLU A 121 4.26 0.86 -16.11
C GLU A 121 3.89 0.40 -14.69
N LEU A 122 2.98 1.12 -14.01
CA LEU A 122 2.56 0.80 -12.64
C LEU A 122 1.76 -0.51 -12.54
N THR A 123 1.06 -0.91 -13.61
CA THR A 123 0.34 -2.20 -13.66
C THR A 123 1.31 -3.37 -13.45
N ASP A 124 2.45 -3.34 -14.17
CA ASP A 124 3.50 -4.35 -14.03
C ASP A 124 4.18 -4.34 -12.65
N VAL A 125 4.27 -3.15 -12.05
CA VAL A 125 4.87 -2.90 -10.73
C VAL A 125 4.02 -3.56 -9.63
N PHE A 126 2.71 -3.34 -9.63
CA PHE A 126 1.83 -3.97 -8.63
C PHE A 126 1.73 -5.48 -8.79
N GLY A 127 1.61 -5.97 -10.03
CA GLY A 127 1.59 -7.41 -10.28
C GLY A 127 2.86 -8.11 -9.79
N ALA A 128 4.03 -7.47 -9.96
CA ALA A 128 5.29 -8.00 -9.44
C ALA A 128 5.33 -8.04 -7.90
N LEU A 129 4.85 -6.98 -7.24
CA LEU A 129 4.82 -6.91 -5.77
C LEU A 129 3.92 -7.98 -5.16
N GLN A 130 2.70 -8.11 -5.67
CA GLN A 130 1.74 -9.12 -5.24
C GLN A 130 2.40 -10.51 -5.25
N ASN A 131 3.07 -10.84 -6.35
CA ASN A 131 3.74 -12.13 -6.54
C ASN A 131 5.04 -12.32 -5.73
N ALA A 132 5.72 -11.24 -5.35
CA ALA A 132 6.94 -11.30 -4.53
C ALA A 132 6.66 -11.87 -3.13
N GLY A 133 5.48 -11.58 -2.58
CA GLY A 133 5.02 -12.14 -1.30
C GLY A 133 4.95 -13.68 -1.31
N ALA A 134 4.64 -14.28 -2.46
CA ALA A 134 4.52 -15.72 -2.64
C ALA A 134 5.88 -16.45 -2.74
N LEU A 135 6.97 -15.75 -3.04
CA LEU A 135 8.30 -16.36 -3.19
C LEU A 135 8.94 -16.70 -1.84
N ASN A 136 8.58 -16.00 -0.77
CA ASN A 136 8.98 -16.36 0.59
C ASN A 136 8.17 -17.55 1.15
N ALA A 137 6.96 -17.82 0.65
CA ALA A 137 6.09 -18.89 1.17
C ALA A 137 6.53 -20.33 0.80
N LYS A 138 7.65 -20.51 0.08
CA LYS A 138 8.17 -21.83 -0.33
C LYS A 138 9.31 -22.38 0.56
N GLY A 139 9.67 -21.69 1.65
CA GLY A 139 10.61 -22.20 2.66
C GLY A 139 9.87 -22.61 3.93
N GLU A 140 10.20 -23.78 4.50
CA GLU A 140 9.54 -24.34 5.71
C GLU A 140 9.68 -23.46 6.97
N ASP A 141 10.53 -22.43 6.96
CA ASP A 141 10.79 -21.50 8.06
C ASP A 141 10.52 -20.01 7.72
N ALA A 142 9.80 -19.72 6.63
CA ALA A 142 9.53 -18.32 6.27
C ALA A 142 8.32 -17.77 7.04
N PRO A 143 8.43 -16.60 7.69
CA PRO A 143 7.31 -15.95 8.37
C PRO A 143 6.18 -15.69 7.37
N GLU A 144 4.93 -15.98 7.76
CA GLU A 144 3.74 -15.63 7.01
C GLU A 144 3.80 -14.14 6.69
N ASN A 145 4.06 -13.79 5.42
CA ASN A 145 4.14 -12.40 5.01
C ASN A 145 2.71 -11.83 4.99
N PRO A 146 2.35 -10.88 5.87
CA PRO A 146 1.01 -10.30 5.90
C PRO A 146 0.68 -9.52 4.63
N LEU A 147 1.70 -9.15 3.85
CA LEU A 147 1.57 -8.48 2.55
C LEU A 147 1.41 -9.46 1.38
N ALA A 148 1.53 -10.78 1.60
CA ALA A 148 1.32 -11.81 0.57
C ALA A 148 -0.15 -12.21 0.40
N LEU A 149 -1.06 -11.64 1.21
CA LEU A 149 -2.48 -11.91 1.14
C LEU A 149 -3.06 -11.34 -0.16
N GLY A 150 -3.35 -12.22 -1.12
CA GLY A 150 -4.13 -11.90 -2.33
C GLY A 150 -3.34 -11.84 -3.64
N SER A 151 -2.18 -12.48 -3.74
CA SER A 151 -1.23 -12.25 -4.85
C SER A 151 -1.71 -12.58 -6.27
N ASP A 152 -2.81 -13.30 -6.45
CA ASP A 152 -3.38 -13.63 -7.78
C ASP A 152 -4.92 -13.46 -7.85
N ALA A 153 -5.53 -12.89 -6.82
CA ALA A 153 -6.99 -12.78 -6.73
C ALA A 153 -7.54 -11.52 -7.43
N SER A 154 -6.68 -10.51 -7.64
CA SER A 154 -7.05 -9.28 -8.30
C SER A 154 -5.86 -8.62 -9.00
N GLU A 155 -6.14 -7.99 -10.13
CA GLU A 155 -5.21 -7.16 -10.90
C GLU A 155 -5.54 -5.69 -10.71
N VAL A 156 -4.53 -4.82 -10.78
CA VAL A 156 -4.71 -3.36 -10.74
C VAL A 156 -4.02 -2.73 -11.94
N GLU A 157 -4.79 -2.01 -12.74
CA GLU A 157 -4.31 -1.28 -13.90
C GLU A 157 -4.30 0.23 -13.66
N TYR A 158 -3.22 0.87 -14.11
CA TYR A 158 -3.07 2.33 -14.09
C TYR A 158 -2.99 2.87 -15.51
N SER A 159 -3.67 4.00 -15.76
CA SER A 159 -3.57 4.70 -17.04
C SER A 159 -3.70 6.20 -16.88
N LEU A 160 -3.03 6.93 -17.77
CA LEU A 160 -3.20 8.36 -17.97
C LEU A 160 -3.31 8.64 -19.46
N GLN A 161 -4.52 8.99 -19.91
CA GLN A 161 -4.82 9.27 -21.32
C GLN A 161 -5.37 10.69 -21.43
N GLY A 162 -4.62 11.57 -22.11
CA GLY A 162 -4.92 13.00 -22.11
C GLY A 162 -4.96 13.54 -20.68
N ASN A 163 -6.12 14.06 -20.27
CA ASN A 163 -6.34 14.60 -18.93
C ASN A 163 -7.03 13.61 -17.98
N THR A 164 -7.20 12.35 -18.38
CA THR A 164 -7.93 11.34 -17.58
C THR A 164 -6.96 10.32 -17.01
N PHE A 165 -6.80 10.35 -15.69
CA PHE A 165 -6.14 9.31 -14.92
C PHE A 165 -7.15 8.26 -14.47
N ARG A 166 -6.76 6.98 -14.46
CA ARG A 166 -7.54 5.88 -13.90
C ARG A 166 -6.66 4.90 -13.15
N ARG A 167 -7.18 4.41 -12.02
CA ARG A 167 -6.78 3.17 -11.36
C ARG A 167 -7.98 2.23 -11.34
N ILE A 168 -7.83 1.05 -11.92
CA ILE A 168 -8.89 0.05 -12.04
C ILE A 168 -8.36 -1.27 -11.49
N GLY A 169 -8.82 -1.63 -10.31
CA GLY A 169 -8.77 -2.98 -9.75
C GLY A 169 -9.87 -3.85 -10.37
N LYS A 170 -9.56 -5.12 -10.59
CA LYS A 170 -10.50 -6.13 -11.06
C LYS A 170 -10.22 -7.45 -10.36
N VAL A 171 -11.27 -8.11 -9.87
CA VAL A 171 -11.17 -9.47 -9.34
C VAL A 171 -10.97 -10.46 -10.49
N THR A 172 -9.86 -11.18 -10.46
CA THR A 172 -9.51 -12.20 -11.45
C THR A 172 -9.90 -13.60 -10.99
N ASN A 173 -9.84 -13.86 -9.67
CA ASN A 173 -10.24 -15.13 -9.08
C ASN A 173 -10.97 -14.91 -7.75
N LYS A 174 -12.29 -15.13 -7.77
CA LYS A 174 -13.15 -14.95 -6.60
C LYS A 174 -12.90 -15.99 -5.50
N GLU A 175 -12.55 -17.22 -5.86
CA GLU A 175 -12.29 -18.29 -4.89
C GLU A 175 -11.00 -17.99 -4.12
N LEU A 176 -9.94 -17.59 -4.81
CA LEU A 176 -8.69 -17.17 -4.17
C LEU A 176 -8.88 -15.90 -3.33
N LEU A 177 -9.72 -14.96 -3.77
CA LEU A 177 -10.04 -13.77 -2.99
C LEU A 177 -10.71 -14.15 -1.66
N GLN A 178 -11.71 -15.03 -1.73
CA GLN A 178 -12.42 -15.51 -0.54
C GLN A 178 -11.47 -16.26 0.40
N GLN A 179 -10.61 -17.13 -0.13
CA GLN A 179 -9.61 -17.84 0.67
C GLN A 179 -8.66 -16.88 1.39
N ALA A 180 -8.20 -15.81 0.71
CA ALA A 180 -7.33 -14.80 1.32
C ALA A 180 -8.02 -14.00 2.43
N VAL A 181 -9.33 -13.75 2.31
CA VAL A 181 -10.14 -13.11 3.36
C VAL A 181 -10.39 -14.06 4.52
N ASP A 182 -10.68 -15.34 4.25
CA ASP A 182 -10.94 -16.34 5.29
C ASP A 182 -9.66 -16.71 6.07
N SER A 183 -8.49 -16.57 5.43
CA SER A 183 -7.18 -16.82 6.05
C SER A 183 -6.69 -15.69 6.94
N LEU A 184 -7.43 -14.58 7.10
CA LEU A 184 -7.00 -13.45 7.92
C LEU A 184 -6.81 -13.82 9.39
N GLY A 185 -7.59 -14.79 9.88
CA GLY A 185 -7.47 -15.34 11.23
C GLY A 185 -7.37 -14.23 12.31
N PRO A 186 -6.38 -14.28 13.22
CA PRO A 186 -6.20 -13.27 14.26
C PRO A 186 -5.99 -11.84 13.76
N MET A 187 -5.53 -11.65 12.52
CA MET A 187 -5.28 -10.32 11.95
C MET A 187 -6.56 -9.59 11.53
N GLU A 188 -7.70 -10.30 11.45
CA GLU A 188 -8.99 -9.70 11.08
C GLU A 188 -9.36 -8.52 11.98
N SER A 189 -9.12 -8.64 13.29
CA SER A 189 -9.42 -7.56 14.24
C SER A 189 -8.58 -6.30 14.00
N PHE A 190 -7.29 -6.47 13.66
CA PHE A 190 -6.43 -5.35 13.29
C PHE A 190 -6.89 -4.70 11.99
N PHE A 191 -7.10 -5.51 10.97
CA PHE A 191 -7.53 -5.05 9.65
C PHE A 191 -8.93 -4.42 9.67
N GLY A 192 -9.83 -4.87 10.56
CA GLY A 192 -11.17 -4.31 10.72
C GLY A 192 -11.18 -2.87 11.25
N THR A 193 -10.10 -2.43 11.88
CA THR A 193 -9.90 -1.03 12.28
C THR A 193 -9.02 -0.25 11.32
N SER A 194 -8.40 -0.92 10.36
CA SER A 194 -7.46 -0.34 9.40
C SER A 194 -8.16 0.27 8.20
N THR A 195 -7.50 1.24 7.56
CA THR A 195 -7.96 1.85 6.30
C THR A 195 -6.88 1.79 5.23
N TYR A 196 -7.31 1.74 3.96
CA TYR A 196 -6.47 1.95 2.79
C TYR A 196 -6.72 3.37 2.26
N THR A 197 -5.67 4.16 2.10
CA THR A 197 -5.76 5.54 1.63
C THR A 197 -4.99 5.74 0.33
N LEU A 198 -5.66 6.19 -0.72
CA LEU A 198 -5.05 6.70 -1.94
C LEU A 198 -4.73 8.19 -1.73
N ASN A 199 -3.49 8.60 -1.99
CA ASN A 199 -3.05 10.00 -1.99
C ASN A 199 -2.38 10.32 -3.33
N TYR A 200 -3.16 10.85 -4.26
CA TYR A 200 -2.71 11.06 -5.64
C TYR A 200 -2.48 12.53 -5.92
N HIS A 201 -1.24 12.85 -6.26
CA HIS A 201 -0.75 14.18 -6.56
C HIS A 201 -0.57 14.33 -8.06
N PHE A 202 -1.33 15.26 -8.64
CA PHE A 202 -1.38 15.54 -10.06
C PHE A 202 -0.65 16.84 -10.39
N PRO A 203 -0.08 16.96 -11.61
CA PRO A 203 0.63 18.17 -11.99
C PRO A 203 -0.32 19.35 -12.24
N ARG A 204 -1.59 19.06 -12.58
CA ARG A 204 -2.65 20.02 -12.87
C ARG A 204 -3.82 19.87 -11.89
N PRO A 205 -4.60 20.94 -11.66
CA PRO A 205 -5.78 20.87 -10.82
C PRO A 205 -6.78 19.82 -11.32
N VAL A 206 -7.46 19.20 -10.37
CA VAL A 206 -8.49 18.21 -10.62
C VAL A 206 -9.81 18.92 -10.91
N LYS A 207 -10.38 18.57 -12.07
CA LYS A 207 -11.70 19.02 -12.53
C LYS A 207 -12.81 18.17 -11.90
N SER A 208 -12.64 16.84 -11.89
CA SER A 208 -13.60 15.93 -11.26
C SER A 208 -12.96 14.60 -10.87
N VAL A 209 -13.61 13.92 -9.92
CA VAL A 209 -13.24 12.59 -9.43
C VAL A 209 -14.49 11.71 -9.44
N SER A 210 -14.36 10.44 -9.83
CA SER A 210 -15.50 9.50 -9.87
C SER A 210 -16.07 9.20 -8.48
N GLN A 211 -15.22 9.23 -7.45
CA GLN A 211 -15.59 8.97 -6.07
C GLN A 211 -16.12 10.22 -5.38
N LYS A 212 -17.43 10.26 -5.12
CA LYS A 212 -18.13 11.42 -4.55
C LYS A 212 -17.62 11.84 -3.17
N GLY A 213 -17.07 10.89 -2.40
CA GLY A 213 -16.51 11.15 -1.07
C GLY A 213 -15.01 11.44 -1.07
N ALA A 214 -14.35 11.48 -2.24
CA ALA A 214 -12.94 11.82 -2.31
C ALA A 214 -12.70 13.27 -1.89
N LEU A 215 -11.64 13.49 -1.13
CA LEU A 215 -11.21 14.81 -0.67
C LEU A 215 -10.24 15.40 -1.68
N LEU A 216 -10.34 16.73 -1.89
CA LEU A 216 -9.39 17.49 -2.68
C LEU A 216 -8.59 18.43 -1.79
N SER A 217 -7.29 18.57 -2.06
CA SER A 217 -6.47 19.64 -1.47
C SER A 217 -6.97 21.02 -1.88
N GLN A 218 -6.52 22.07 -1.17
CA GLN A 218 -6.93 23.45 -1.44
C GLN A 218 -6.58 23.92 -2.86
N ASP A 219 -5.43 23.49 -3.39
CA ASP A 219 -4.99 23.76 -4.76
C ASP A 219 -5.63 22.81 -5.80
N ARG A 220 -6.47 21.86 -5.35
CA ARG A 220 -7.08 20.78 -6.12
C ARG A 220 -6.09 19.89 -6.86
N LYS A 221 -4.81 19.87 -6.49
CA LYS A 221 -3.81 19.00 -7.12
C LYS A 221 -3.65 17.64 -6.44
N THR A 222 -4.26 17.44 -5.27
CA THR A 222 -4.21 16.18 -4.54
C THR A 222 -5.62 15.62 -4.38
N VAL A 223 -5.79 14.35 -4.71
CA VAL A 223 -7.00 13.56 -4.43
C VAL A 223 -6.69 12.58 -3.32
N THR A 224 -7.51 12.58 -2.27
CA THR A 224 -7.46 11.59 -1.20
C THR A 224 -8.73 10.75 -1.19
N TRP A 225 -8.60 9.43 -1.32
CA TRP A 225 -9.71 8.49 -1.22
C TRP A 225 -9.40 7.42 -0.18
N LYS A 226 -10.29 7.25 0.79
CA LYS A 226 -10.09 6.36 1.93
C LYS A 226 -11.22 5.35 2.00
N VAL A 227 -10.86 4.08 2.14
CA VAL A 227 -11.81 2.98 2.32
C VAL A 227 -11.38 2.11 3.51
N PRO A 228 -12.33 1.45 4.20
CA PRO A 228 -11.98 0.42 5.18
C PRO A 228 -11.16 -0.70 4.51
N PHE A 229 -10.10 -1.16 5.17
CA PHE A 229 -9.17 -2.12 4.56
C PHE A 229 -9.83 -3.49 4.34
N LEU A 230 -10.61 -4.00 5.30
CA LEU A 230 -11.34 -5.26 5.13
C LEU A 230 -12.37 -5.21 4.00
N ASP A 231 -13.03 -4.08 3.81
CA ASP A 231 -13.98 -3.92 2.71
C ASP A 231 -13.24 -3.97 1.38
N TYR A 232 -12.09 -3.30 1.27
CA TYR A 232 -11.21 -3.39 0.11
C TYR A 232 -10.72 -4.83 -0.16
N MET A 233 -10.35 -5.60 0.88
CA MET A 233 -9.94 -6.99 0.68
C MET A 233 -11.06 -7.87 0.11
N LYS A 234 -12.33 -7.59 0.46
CA LYS A 234 -13.50 -8.30 -0.06
C LYS A 234 -13.92 -7.81 -1.44
N ASP A 235 -13.73 -6.52 -1.70
CA ASP A 235 -14.05 -5.86 -2.95
C ASP A 235 -12.93 -4.88 -3.36
N PRO A 236 -11.92 -5.37 -4.11
CA PRO A 236 -10.82 -4.55 -4.60
C PRO A 236 -11.25 -3.37 -5.47
N GLU A 237 -12.45 -3.43 -6.05
CA GLU A 237 -13.00 -2.38 -6.92
C GLU A 237 -13.41 -1.11 -6.15
N LEU A 238 -13.50 -1.16 -4.82
CA LEU A 238 -13.78 0.01 -3.97
C LEU A 238 -12.70 1.11 -4.09
N LEU A 239 -11.49 0.74 -4.49
CA LEU A 239 -10.41 1.67 -4.77
C LEU A 239 -10.35 2.12 -6.24
N ASN A 240 -11.33 1.74 -7.07
CA ASN A 240 -11.38 2.20 -8.46
C ASN A 240 -11.65 3.70 -8.50
N ILE A 241 -10.80 4.44 -9.18
CA ILE A 241 -10.90 5.90 -9.23
C ILE A 241 -10.54 6.41 -10.62
N ALA A 242 -11.38 7.29 -11.13
CA ALA A 242 -11.11 8.07 -12.33
C ALA A 242 -11.03 9.55 -11.95
N VAL A 243 -9.96 10.20 -12.39
CA VAL A 243 -9.69 11.60 -12.13
C VAL A 243 -9.55 12.32 -13.46
N ILE A 244 -10.30 13.40 -13.65
CA ILE A 244 -10.20 14.27 -14.81
C ILE A 244 -9.49 15.54 -14.37
N LEU A 245 -8.38 15.86 -15.03
CA LEU A 245 -7.60 17.07 -14.81
C LEU A 245 -8.13 18.23 -15.67
N GLU A 246 -7.88 19.45 -15.21
CA GLU A 246 -8.05 20.65 -16.04
C GLU A 246 -7.06 20.65 -17.21
N ASP A 247 -7.41 21.39 -18.26
CA ASP A 247 -6.57 21.57 -19.46
C ASP A 247 -5.29 22.34 -19.13
#